data_AF-A0A3D4AAW2-F1
#
_entry.id   AF-A0A3D4AAW2-F1
#
_cell.length_a   1.000
_cell.length_b   1.000
_cell.length_c   1.000
_cell.angle_alpha   90.00
_cell.angle_beta   90.00
_cell.angle_gamma   90.00
#
_symmetry.space_group_name_H-M   'P 1'
#
loop_
_entity.id
_entity.type
_entity.pdbx_description
1 polymer ?
#
loop_
_entity_poly.entity_id
_entity_poly.type
_entity_poly.pdbx_seq_one_letter_code
_entity_poly.pdbx_strand_id
1 'polypeptide(L)'
;AVMAVWGNVSSRGTAEDAKAAARAAVAMRRELRKLNEQWRATGTEELKIGIGINQGEVLVGNIGSEEKMDFTVIGDAVNLASRLEALTRTYQVDILLGPTVTELVRDEFYLRTVARVLVKGKTRPVEVCALIAARDDDVDLEFLRWLESYEEGIRKFRERDFMQAKILFSRFLEFYPDDELAKMYLERALEYEQEPPDETWNAVEVFTRK
;
A
#
# COMPACT_ATOMS: atom_id res chain seq x y z
N ALA A 1 -14.43 3.80 9.88
CA ALA A 1 -13.28 4.29 9.07
C ALA A 1 -13.06 5.76 9.38
N VAL A 2 -11.80 6.22 9.38
CA VAL A 2 -11.43 7.62 9.57
C VAL A 2 -10.99 8.18 8.22
N MET A 3 -11.42 9.40 7.88
CA MET A 3 -10.96 10.13 6.70
C MET A 3 -10.20 11.38 7.16
N ALA A 4 -9.01 11.57 6.63
CA ALA A 4 -8.18 12.75 6.87
C ALA A 4 -7.71 13.32 5.53
N VAL A 5 -7.61 14.64 5.45
CA VAL A 5 -7.27 15.36 4.21
C VAL A 5 -6.17 16.37 4.51
N TRP A 6 -5.17 16.39 3.62
CA TRP A 6 -4.09 17.37 3.62
C TRP A 6 -4.25 18.26 2.38
N GLY A 7 -3.94 19.55 2.53
CA GLY A 7 -4.01 20.53 1.44
C GLY A 7 -5.38 21.19 1.22
N ASN A 8 -6.41 20.90 2.03
CA ASN A 8 -7.76 21.48 1.87
C ASN A 8 -7.95 22.85 2.57
N VAL A 9 -7.48 23.00 3.81
CA VAL A 9 -7.58 24.27 4.59
C VAL A 9 -6.29 25.09 4.47
N SER A 10 -5.15 24.40 4.52
CA SER A 10 -3.83 24.97 4.29
C SER A 10 -3.00 23.95 3.53
N SER A 11 -2.25 24.42 2.53
CA SER A 11 -1.38 23.59 1.69
C SER A 11 0.01 24.18 1.69
N ARG A 12 1.03 23.31 1.76
CA ARG A 12 2.44 23.67 1.54
C ARG A 12 2.93 23.24 0.16
N GLY A 13 1.99 22.96 -0.74
CA GLY A 13 2.25 22.34 -2.03
C GLY A 13 2.00 20.83 -1.98
N THR A 14 1.59 20.29 -3.14
CA THR A 14 1.12 18.90 -3.26
C THR A 14 2.12 17.86 -2.75
N ALA A 15 3.42 18.07 -2.98
CA ALA A 15 4.47 17.17 -2.50
C ALA A 15 4.56 17.17 -0.96
N GLU A 16 4.61 18.35 -0.34
CA GLU A 16 4.72 18.47 1.13
C GLU A 16 3.47 17.98 1.86
N ASP A 17 2.29 18.17 1.26
CA ASP A 17 1.04 17.65 1.79
C ASP A 17 1.01 16.11 1.72
N ALA A 18 1.46 15.52 0.61
CA ALA A 18 1.60 14.06 0.47
C ALA A 18 2.62 13.48 1.47
N LYS A 19 3.78 14.12 1.62
CA LYS A 19 4.80 13.73 2.61
C LYS A 19 4.28 13.86 4.04
N ALA A 20 3.48 14.88 4.34
CA ALA A 20 2.85 15.03 5.66
C ALA A 20 1.83 13.91 5.93
N ALA A 21 1.02 13.51 4.95
CA ALA A 21 0.11 12.38 5.07
C ALA A 21 0.87 11.05 5.28
N ALA A 22 1.95 10.83 4.54
CA ALA A 22 2.83 9.67 4.67
C ALA A 22 3.49 9.61 6.07
N ARG A 23 4.03 10.73 6.58
CA ARG A 23 4.56 10.82 7.96
C ARG A 23 3.51 10.50 9.00
N ALA A 24 2.30 11.02 8.84
CA ALA A 24 1.20 10.74 9.76
C ALA A 24 0.86 9.23 9.80
N ALA A 25 0.82 8.57 8.64
CA ALA A 25 0.55 7.14 8.57
C ALA A 25 1.65 6.30 9.25
N VAL A 26 2.93 6.65 9.05
CA VAL A 26 4.06 6.01 9.76
C VAL A 26 3.95 6.22 11.28
N ALA A 27 3.63 7.43 11.72
CA ALA A 27 3.45 7.73 13.13
C ALA A 27 2.29 6.93 13.74
N MET A 28 1.15 6.82 13.04
CA MET A 28 0.02 6.00 13.47
C MET A 28 0.41 4.53 13.64
N ARG A 29 1.14 3.95 12.68
CA ARG A 29 1.68 2.59 12.78
C ARG A 29 2.55 2.42 14.02
N ARG A 30 3.46 3.37 14.26
CA ARG A 30 4.39 3.33 15.40
C ARG A 30 3.65 3.38 16.73
N GLU A 31 2.70 4.30 16.89
CA GLU A 31 1.93 4.40 18.13
C GLU A 31 1.01 3.18 18.33
N LEU A 32 0.47 2.60 17.25
CA LEU A 32 -0.28 1.35 17.33
C LEU A 32 0.57 0.17 17.79
N ARG A 33 1.82 0.06 17.33
CA ARG A 33 2.75 -0.99 17.80
C ARG A 33 2.96 -0.90 19.32
N LYS A 34 3.22 0.30 19.85
CA LYS A 34 3.35 0.53 21.30
C LYS A 34 2.06 0.17 22.06
N LEU A 35 0.90 0.52 21.52
CA LEU A 35 -0.39 0.18 22.12
C LEU A 35 -0.60 -1.34 22.16
N ASN A 36 -0.30 -2.03 21.06
CA ASN A 36 -0.42 -3.48 20.97
C ASN A 36 0.55 -4.21 21.90
N GLU A 37 1.76 -3.68 22.13
CA GLU A 37 2.69 -4.23 23.13
C GLU A 37 2.09 -4.19 24.54
N GLN A 38 1.44 -3.08 24.90
CA GLN A 38 0.76 -2.93 26.20
C GLN A 38 -0.43 -3.89 26.31
N TRP A 39 -1.23 -4.02 25.24
CA TRP A 39 -2.41 -4.88 25.20
C TRP A 39 -2.05 -6.37 25.24
N ARG A 40 -0.96 -6.75 24.56
CA ARG A 40 -0.43 -8.12 24.61
C ARG A 40 -0.03 -8.49 26.05
N ALA A 41 0.54 -7.55 26.81
CA ALA A 41 0.87 -7.75 28.22
C ALA A 41 -0.38 -7.96 29.12
N THR A 42 -1.54 -7.45 28.71
CA THR A 42 -2.83 -7.65 29.41
C THR A 42 -3.67 -8.78 28.81
N GLY A 43 -3.13 -9.58 27.89
CA GLY A 43 -3.85 -10.67 27.22
C GLY A 43 -4.96 -10.22 26.27
N THR A 44 -4.93 -8.95 25.85
CA THR A 44 -5.89 -8.38 24.90
C THR A 44 -5.40 -8.59 23.47
N GLU A 45 -6.33 -8.88 22.55
CA GLU A 45 -6.01 -9.08 21.14
C GLU A 45 -5.47 -7.81 20.48
N GLU A 46 -4.56 -7.97 19.53
CA GLU A 46 -3.94 -6.86 18.82
C GLU A 46 -4.90 -6.14 17.89
N LEU A 47 -4.83 -4.82 17.89
CA LEU A 47 -5.52 -4.00 16.91
C LEU A 47 -4.69 -3.90 15.63
N LYS A 48 -5.34 -4.13 14.48
CA LYS A 48 -4.78 -3.90 13.15
C LYS A 48 -5.40 -2.67 12.52
N ILE A 49 -4.62 -1.95 11.70
CA ILE A 49 -5.10 -0.83 10.89
C ILE A 49 -4.71 -1.01 9.44
N GLY A 50 -5.59 -0.55 8.55
CA GLY A 50 -5.30 -0.33 7.13
C GLY A 50 -5.35 1.17 6.85
N ILE A 51 -4.41 1.67 6.05
CA ILE A 51 -4.35 3.06 5.61
C ILE A 51 -4.15 3.08 4.10
N GLY A 52 -5.06 3.74 3.39
CA GLY A 52 -4.91 4.03 1.96
C GLY A 52 -4.70 5.52 1.74
N ILE A 53 -3.60 5.88 1.07
CA ILE A 53 -3.26 7.28 0.77
C ILE A 53 -3.29 7.48 -0.74
N ASN A 54 -4.02 8.50 -1.18
CA ASN A 54 -4.08 8.88 -2.58
C ASN A 54 -4.07 10.40 -2.74
N GLN A 55 -3.57 10.87 -3.88
CA GLN A 55 -3.60 12.27 -4.28
C GLN A 55 -4.52 12.42 -5.51
N GLY A 56 -5.27 13.51 -5.54
CA GLY A 56 -6.04 13.91 -6.70
C GLY A 56 -7.02 15.03 -6.38
N GLU A 57 -7.70 15.51 -7.41
CA GLU A 57 -8.72 16.54 -7.27
C GLU A 57 -9.95 16.00 -6.53
N VAL A 58 -10.44 16.81 -5.61
CA VAL A 58 -11.61 16.52 -4.77
C VAL A 58 -12.39 17.81 -4.55
N LEU A 59 -13.69 17.67 -4.34
CA LEU A 59 -14.52 18.75 -3.85
C LEU A 59 -14.58 18.65 -2.33
N VAL A 60 -14.20 19.73 -1.64
CA VAL A 60 -14.23 19.86 -0.19
C VAL A 60 -15.20 20.96 0.18
N GLY A 61 -16.11 20.70 1.12
CA GLY A 61 -17.00 21.75 1.63
C GLY A 61 -18.11 21.22 2.52
N ASN A 62 -18.95 22.16 2.96
CA ASN A 62 -20.20 21.85 3.63
C ASN A 62 -21.22 21.36 2.60
N ILE A 63 -21.59 20.09 2.67
CA ILE A 63 -22.56 19.48 1.75
C ILE A 63 -23.70 18.93 2.59
N GLY A 64 -24.93 19.27 2.22
CA GLY A 64 -26.13 18.86 2.93
C GLY A 64 -27.29 19.81 2.67
N SER A 65 -28.41 19.60 3.38
CA SER A 65 -29.54 20.54 3.35
C SER A 65 -29.28 21.75 4.25
N GLU A 66 -30.08 22.81 4.13
CA GLU A 66 -29.99 23.99 5.00
C GLU A 66 -30.06 23.63 6.50
N GLU A 67 -30.78 22.55 6.85
CA GLU A 67 -30.94 22.09 8.23
C GLU A 67 -29.80 21.20 8.73
N LYS A 68 -28.99 20.61 7.83
CA LYS A 68 -27.89 19.72 8.19
C LYS A 68 -26.78 19.75 7.14
N MET A 69 -25.74 20.53 7.43
CA MET A 69 -24.52 20.59 6.63
C MET A 69 -23.42 19.75 7.28
N ASP A 70 -22.88 18.78 6.54
CA ASP A 70 -21.69 18.02 6.95
C ASP A 70 -20.49 18.50 6.13
N PHE A 71 -19.39 18.86 6.81
CA PHE A 71 -18.13 19.13 6.12
C PHE A 71 -17.58 17.81 5.59
N THR A 72 -17.53 17.65 4.27
CA THR A 72 -17.17 16.39 3.62
C THR A 72 -16.26 16.61 2.43
N VAL A 73 -15.68 15.51 1.95
CA VAL A 73 -14.78 15.47 0.80
C VAL A 73 -15.28 14.42 -0.17
N ILE A 74 -15.55 14.82 -1.40
CA ILE A 74 -16.12 13.96 -2.44
C ILE A 74 -15.25 14.01 -3.67
N GLY A 75 -14.95 12.85 -4.24
CA GLY A 75 -14.24 12.74 -5.50
C GLY A 75 -13.68 11.37 -5.75
N ASP A 76 -13.32 11.12 -6.99
CA ASP A 76 -12.67 9.89 -7.43
C ASP A 76 -11.39 9.57 -6.64
N ALA A 77 -10.67 10.60 -6.21
CA ALA A 77 -9.45 10.43 -5.43
C ALA A 77 -9.73 9.90 -4.01
N VAL A 78 -10.85 10.29 -3.38
CA VAL A 78 -11.30 9.76 -2.07
C VAL A 78 -11.70 8.30 -2.21
N ASN A 79 -12.44 7.97 -3.28
CA ASN A 79 -12.84 6.60 -3.57
C ASN A 79 -11.63 5.69 -3.80
N LEU A 80 -10.59 6.18 -4.48
CA LEU A 80 -9.35 5.42 -4.64
C LEU A 80 -8.62 5.23 -3.31
N ALA A 81 -8.51 6.27 -2.46
CA ALA A 81 -7.92 6.14 -1.13
C ALA A 81 -8.62 5.06 -0.29
N SER A 82 -9.96 5.07 -0.24
CA SER A 82 -10.73 4.06 0.49
C SER A 82 -10.53 2.63 -0.07
N ARG A 83 -10.36 2.48 -1.38
CA ARG A 83 -10.11 1.17 -1.99
C ARG A 83 -8.69 0.68 -1.71
N LEU A 84 -7.71 1.57 -1.73
CA LEU A 84 -6.35 1.23 -1.30
C LEU A 84 -6.35 0.78 0.15
N GLU A 85 -7.09 1.47 1.04
CA GLU A 85 -7.28 1.03 2.41
C GLU A 85 -7.88 -0.38 2.47
N ALA A 86 -8.94 -0.68 1.73
CA ALA A 86 -9.51 -2.03 1.71
C ALA A 86 -8.52 -3.10 1.20
N LEU A 87 -7.65 -2.76 0.24
CA LEU A 87 -6.64 -3.66 -0.34
C LEU A 87 -5.50 -3.99 0.64
N THR A 88 -5.28 -3.20 1.68
CA THR A 88 -4.30 -3.48 2.75
C THR A 88 -4.50 -4.89 3.31
N ARG A 89 -5.76 -5.27 3.57
CA ARG A 89 -6.14 -6.60 4.06
C ARG A 89 -5.85 -7.71 3.06
N THR A 90 -6.01 -7.45 1.76
CA THR A 90 -5.70 -8.45 0.73
C THR A 90 -4.22 -8.72 0.66
N TYR A 91 -3.41 -7.66 0.67
CA TYR A 91 -1.96 -7.75 0.53
C TYR A 91 -1.22 -7.95 1.85
N GLN A 92 -1.95 -8.02 2.97
CA GLN A 92 -1.39 -8.17 4.32
C GLN A 92 -0.31 -7.12 4.64
N VAL A 93 -0.54 -5.89 4.20
CA VAL A 93 0.25 -4.71 4.52
C VAL A 93 -0.63 -3.69 5.21
N ASP A 94 -0.06 -2.72 5.91
CA ASP A 94 -0.81 -1.75 6.73
C ASP A 94 -1.03 -0.40 6.02
N ILE A 95 -0.14 0.01 5.11
CA ILE A 95 -0.20 1.31 4.43
C ILE A 95 0.02 1.14 2.94
N LEU A 96 -0.97 1.50 2.14
CA LEU A 96 -0.92 1.49 0.67
C LEU A 96 -1.01 2.89 0.08
N LEU A 97 -0.18 3.15 -0.92
CA LEU A 97 -0.07 4.41 -1.64
C LEU A 97 -0.54 4.26 -3.09
N GLY A 98 -1.28 5.25 -3.57
CA GLY A 98 -1.56 5.43 -4.99
C GLY A 98 -0.34 5.94 -5.75
N PRO A 99 -0.33 5.82 -7.09
CA PRO A 99 0.86 6.07 -7.91
C PRO A 99 1.41 7.48 -7.77
N THR A 100 0.54 8.50 -7.75
CA THR A 100 1.00 9.89 -7.59
C THR A 100 1.63 10.13 -6.23
N VAL A 101 1.09 9.54 -5.16
CA VAL A 101 1.67 9.68 -3.82
C VAL A 101 3.03 8.99 -3.77
N THR A 102 3.14 7.78 -4.32
CA THR A 102 4.41 7.05 -4.45
C THR A 102 5.49 7.92 -5.09
N GLU A 103 5.19 8.59 -6.20
CA GLU A 103 6.13 9.49 -6.87
C GLU A 103 6.54 10.69 -6.02
N LEU A 104 5.58 11.31 -5.33
CA LEU A 104 5.80 12.52 -4.52
C LEU A 104 6.59 12.28 -3.23
N VAL A 105 6.64 11.04 -2.73
CA VAL A 105 7.24 10.74 -1.41
C VAL A 105 8.48 9.83 -1.49
N ARG A 106 8.83 9.28 -2.66
CA ARG A 106 9.93 8.29 -2.79
C ARG A 106 11.31 8.80 -2.39
N ASP A 107 11.49 10.11 -2.35
CA ASP A 107 12.72 10.79 -1.92
C ASP A 107 12.92 10.75 -0.40
N GLU A 108 11.83 10.66 0.38
CA GLU A 108 11.87 10.66 1.84
C GLU A 108 11.45 9.34 2.49
N PHE A 109 10.90 8.40 1.72
CA PHE A 109 10.39 7.13 2.26
C PHE A 109 10.93 5.92 1.53
N TYR A 110 11.10 4.82 2.27
CA TYR A 110 11.29 3.49 1.71
C TYR A 110 9.93 2.91 1.35
N LEU A 111 9.80 2.47 0.09
CA LEU A 111 8.56 1.96 -0.48
C LEU A 111 8.82 0.56 -1.05
N ARG A 112 7.79 -0.27 -1.07
CA ARG A 112 7.79 -1.62 -1.65
C ARG A 112 6.72 -1.72 -2.72
N THR A 113 7.05 -2.29 -3.87
CA THR A 113 6.07 -2.58 -4.92
C THR A 113 5.08 -3.64 -4.41
N VAL A 114 3.78 -3.40 -4.56
CA VAL A 114 2.75 -4.36 -4.12
C VAL A 114 2.12 -5.05 -5.30
N ALA A 115 1.52 -4.31 -6.24
CA ALA A 115 0.84 -4.89 -7.39
C ALA A 115 0.50 -3.80 -8.43
N ARG A 116 0.08 -4.23 -9.62
CA ARG A 116 -0.73 -3.40 -10.51
C ARG A 116 -2.17 -3.87 -10.40
N VAL A 117 -3.08 -2.96 -10.08
CA VAL A 117 -4.47 -3.33 -9.81
C VAL A 117 -5.42 -2.54 -10.69
N LEU A 118 -6.43 -3.20 -11.23
CA LEU A 118 -7.56 -2.54 -11.85
C LEU A 118 -8.67 -2.39 -10.81
N VAL A 119 -8.79 -1.17 -10.25
CA VAL A 119 -9.86 -0.87 -9.29
C VAL A 119 -11.18 -0.60 -10.02
N LYS A 120 -12.29 -1.02 -9.42
CA LYS A 120 -13.65 -0.82 -9.94
C LYS A 120 -13.88 0.62 -10.42
N GLY A 121 -14.35 0.82 -11.63
CA GLY A 121 -14.64 2.17 -12.16
C GLY A 121 -13.42 2.97 -12.62
N LYS A 122 -12.20 2.39 -12.62
CA LYS A 122 -11.08 2.89 -13.40
C LYS A 122 -10.86 2.01 -14.62
N THR A 123 -10.44 2.61 -15.73
CA THR A 123 -10.16 1.92 -16.99
C THR A 123 -8.68 1.59 -17.17
N ARG A 124 -7.80 2.22 -16.38
CA ARG A 124 -6.36 1.99 -16.39
C ARG A 124 -5.93 1.34 -15.07
N PRO A 125 -5.06 0.30 -15.11
CA PRO A 125 -4.45 -0.24 -13.91
C PRO A 125 -3.64 0.84 -13.18
N VAL A 126 -3.65 0.79 -11.85
CA VAL A 126 -2.84 1.65 -10.99
C VAL A 126 -1.75 0.82 -10.33
N GLU A 127 -0.52 1.36 -10.31
CA GLU A 127 0.57 0.79 -9.53
C GLU A 127 0.37 1.16 -8.06
N VAL A 128 0.47 0.16 -7.20
CA VAL A 128 0.25 0.28 -5.76
C VAL A 128 1.55 -0.08 -5.06
N CYS A 129 1.93 0.74 -4.10
CA CYS A 129 3.12 0.54 -3.28
C CYS A 129 2.75 0.53 -1.80
N ALA A 130 3.47 -0.26 -1.02
CA ALA A 130 3.41 -0.23 0.43
C ALA A 130 4.44 0.76 0.97
N LEU A 131 4.07 1.50 2.02
CA LEU A 131 4.98 2.40 2.72
C LEU A 131 5.68 1.65 3.86
N ILE A 132 7.00 1.45 3.75
CA ILE A 132 7.81 0.73 4.76
C ILE A 132 8.14 1.64 5.95
N ALA A 133 8.87 2.73 5.70
CA ALA A 133 9.35 3.63 6.74
C ALA A 133 9.80 4.97 6.13
N ALA A 134 9.96 6.00 6.98
CA ALA A 134 10.70 7.19 6.58
C ALA A 134 12.20 6.86 6.48
N ARG A 135 12.95 7.58 5.64
CA ARG A 135 14.39 7.31 5.44
C ARG A 135 15.26 7.73 6.62
N ASP A 136 14.75 8.61 7.47
CA ASP A 136 15.37 9.08 8.70
C ASP A 136 14.94 8.30 9.95
N ASP A 137 14.02 7.32 9.81
CA ASP A 137 13.70 6.37 10.87
C ASP A 137 14.81 5.32 11.03
N ASP A 138 14.87 4.69 12.21
CA ASP A 138 15.67 3.49 12.42
C ASP A 138 15.00 2.31 11.70
N VAL A 139 15.59 1.90 10.58
CA VAL A 139 15.08 0.83 9.71
C VAL A 139 16.07 -0.32 9.70
N ASP A 140 15.53 -1.54 9.72
CA ASP A 140 16.32 -2.74 9.51
C ASP A 140 17.04 -2.69 8.14
N LEU A 141 18.37 -2.46 8.17
CA LEU A 141 19.20 -2.39 6.98
C LEU A 141 19.34 -3.74 6.27
N GLU A 142 19.19 -4.85 7.00
CA GLU A 142 19.16 -6.18 6.41
C GLU A 142 17.86 -6.37 5.63
N PHE A 143 16.73 -5.88 6.16
CA PHE A 143 15.45 -5.90 5.45
C PHE A 143 15.53 -5.12 4.15
N LEU A 144 16.12 -3.92 4.16
CA LEU A 144 16.28 -3.12 2.95
C LEU A 144 17.16 -3.80 1.89
N ARG A 145 18.21 -4.53 2.30
CA ARG A 145 19.03 -5.31 1.37
C ARG A 145 18.26 -6.47 0.75
N TRP A 146 17.51 -7.21 1.56
CA TRP A 146 16.69 -8.32 1.05
C TRP A 146 15.51 -7.83 0.22
N LEU A 147 14.96 -6.65 0.53
CA LEU A 147 13.94 -6.01 -0.27
C LEU A 147 14.39 -5.80 -1.72
N GLU A 148 15.68 -5.55 -1.99
CA GLU A 148 16.20 -5.49 -3.37
C GLU A 148 15.98 -6.80 -4.14
N SER A 149 16.12 -7.95 -3.44
CA SER A 149 15.83 -9.27 -4.03
C SER A 149 14.33 -9.47 -4.26
N TYR A 150 13.48 -9.00 -3.34
CA TYR A 150 12.03 -9.00 -3.54
C TYR A 150 11.62 -8.16 -4.76
N GLU A 151 12.16 -6.94 -4.90
CA GLU A 151 11.85 -6.06 -6.04
C GLU A 151 12.34 -6.63 -7.38
N GLU A 152 13.49 -7.31 -7.40
CA GLU A 152 13.92 -8.08 -8.58
C GLU A 152 12.98 -9.25 -8.86
N GLY A 153 12.48 -9.93 -7.82
CA GLY A 153 11.48 -10.98 -7.95
C GLY A 153 10.20 -10.48 -8.62
N ILE A 154 9.72 -9.30 -8.24
CA ILE A 154 8.57 -8.63 -8.88
C ILE A 154 8.85 -8.31 -10.35
N ARG A 155 10.07 -7.84 -10.69
CA ARG A 155 10.47 -7.62 -12.09
C ARG A 155 10.42 -8.91 -12.90
N LYS A 156 11.05 -9.99 -12.40
CA LYS A 156 11.04 -11.30 -13.05
C LYS A 156 9.64 -11.88 -13.21
N PHE A 157 8.79 -11.72 -12.19
CA PHE A 157 7.40 -12.13 -12.25
C PHE A 157 6.64 -11.41 -13.37
N ARG A 158 6.84 -10.09 -13.51
CA ARG A 158 6.23 -9.27 -14.58
C ARG A 158 6.77 -9.62 -15.97
N GLU A 159 8.02 -10.06 -16.06
CA GLU A 159 8.67 -10.55 -17.29
C GLU A 159 8.25 -11.98 -17.67
N ARG A 160 7.40 -12.64 -16.86
CA ARG A 160 7.02 -14.06 -16.99
C ARG A 160 8.17 -15.04 -16.77
N ASP A 161 9.27 -14.59 -16.19
CA ASP A 161 10.35 -15.45 -15.71
C ASP A 161 10.00 -15.96 -14.31
N PHE A 162 8.99 -16.84 -14.25
CA PHE A 162 8.43 -17.35 -13.00
C PHE A 162 9.43 -18.22 -12.23
N MET A 163 10.35 -18.87 -12.93
CA MET A 163 11.42 -19.64 -12.32
C MET A 163 12.36 -18.73 -11.50
N GLN A 164 12.84 -17.63 -12.08
CA GLN A 164 13.67 -16.68 -11.34
C GLN A 164 12.88 -15.94 -10.26
N ALA A 165 11.64 -15.55 -10.54
CA ALA A 165 10.78 -14.91 -9.56
C ALA A 165 10.62 -15.78 -8.30
N LYS A 166 10.30 -17.07 -8.48
CA LYS A 166 10.21 -18.05 -7.39
C LYS A 166 11.50 -18.10 -6.56
N ILE A 167 12.67 -18.23 -7.21
CA ILE A 167 13.98 -18.29 -6.51
C ILE A 167 14.18 -17.04 -5.64
N LEU A 168 13.90 -15.86 -6.19
CA LEU A 168 14.09 -14.58 -5.51
C LEU A 168 13.12 -14.40 -4.32
N PHE A 169 11.85 -14.77 -4.48
CA PHE A 169 10.89 -14.74 -3.37
C PHE A 169 11.23 -15.77 -2.29
N SER A 170 11.62 -17.00 -2.67
CA SER A 170 12.09 -18.00 -1.69
C SER A 170 13.28 -17.48 -0.89
N ARG A 171 14.26 -16.86 -1.55
CA ARG A 171 15.43 -16.29 -0.88
C ARG A 171 15.07 -15.15 0.07
N PHE A 172 14.12 -14.28 -0.28
CA PHE A 172 13.61 -13.25 0.62
C PHE A 172 12.93 -13.87 1.85
N LEU A 173 12.11 -14.91 1.64
CA LEU A 173 11.38 -15.62 2.69
C LEU A 173 12.26 -16.47 3.62
N GLU A 174 13.49 -16.81 3.23
CA GLU A 174 14.47 -17.42 4.14
C GLU A 174 14.79 -16.52 5.34
N PHE A 175 14.77 -15.20 5.15
CA PHE A 175 15.07 -14.20 6.18
C PHE A 175 13.81 -13.58 6.79
N TYR A 176 12.74 -13.44 5.99
CA TYR A 176 11.46 -12.87 6.41
C TYR A 176 10.31 -13.88 6.21
N PRO A 177 10.30 -15.00 6.94
CA PRO A 177 9.37 -16.11 6.71
C PRO A 177 7.90 -15.76 7.01
N ASP A 178 7.64 -14.66 7.71
CA ASP A 178 6.29 -14.19 8.03
C ASP A 178 5.76 -13.13 7.04
N ASP A 179 6.51 -12.82 5.98
CA ASP A 179 6.09 -11.85 4.99
C ASP A 179 5.04 -12.41 4.02
N GLU A 180 3.78 -12.16 4.35
CA GLU A 180 2.61 -12.65 3.60
C GLU A 180 2.56 -12.17 2.15
N LEU A 181 3.06 -10.96 1.86
CA LEU A 181 3.09 -10.44 0.49
C LEU A 181 4.09 -11.22 -0.38
N ALA A 182 5.26 -11.55 0.16
CA ALA A 182 6.24 -12.40 -0.53
C ALA A 182 5.75 -13.84 -0.66
N LYS A 183 5.06 -14.41 0.35
CA LYS A 183 4.42 -15.74 0.25
C LYS A 183 3.42 -15.79 -0.89
N MET A 184 2.52 -14.80 -0.96
CA MET A 184 1.53 -14.70 -2.03
C MET A 184 2.20 -14.71 -3.41
N TYR A 185 3.30 -13.97 -3.58
CA TYR A 185 4.02 -13.93 -4.85
C TYR A 185 4.80 -15.21 -5.16
N LEU A 186 5.36 -15.87 -4.14
CA LEU A 186 5.99 -17.19 -4.30
C LEU A 186 4.97 -18.23 -4.76
N GLU A 187 3.80 -18.29 -4.11
CA GLU A 187 2.70 -19.20 -4.47
C GLU A 187 2.25 -18.98 -5.91
N ARG A 188 2.07 -17.73 -6.32
CA ARG A 188 1.71 -17.39 -7.70
C ARG A 188 2.80 -17.74 -8.71
N ALA A 189 4.07 -17.52 -8.36
CA ALA A 189 5.18 -17.88 -9.24
C ALA A 189 5.25 -19.40 -9.44
N LEU A 190 4.98 -20.18 -8.39
CA LEU A 190 4.87 -21.65 -8.47
C LEU A 190 3.70 -22.10 -9.35
N GLU A 191 2.54 -21.46 -9.20
CA GLU A 191 1.34 -21.73 -10.02
C GLU A 191 1.62 -21.43 -11.50
N TYR A 192 2.14 -20.24 -11.81
CA TYR A 192 2.38 -19.80 -13.18
C TYR A 192 3.58 -20.47 -13.85
N GLU A 193 4.51 -21.07 -13.10
CA GLU A 193 5.53 -21.95 -13.67
C GLU A 193 4.93 -23.27 -14.15
N GLN A 194 3.92 -23.80 -13.44
CA GLN A 194 3.23 -25.05 -13.80
C GLN A 194 2.18 -24.83 -14.89
N GLU A 195 1.42 -23.74 -14.77
CA GLU A 195 0.34 -23.37 -15.67
C GLU A 195 0.52 -21.90 -16.11
N PRO A 196 1.39 -21.63 -17.10
CA PRO A 196 1.68 -20.27 -17.52
C PRO A 196 0.43 -19.55 -18.02
N PRO A 197 0.22 -18.28 -17.62
CA PRO A 197 -0.89 -17.50 -18.12
C PRO A 197 -0.71 -17.22 -19.62
N ASP A 198 -1.80 -16.85 -20.30
CA ASP A 198 -1.77 -16.56 -21.73
C ASP A 198 -0.87 -15.36 -22.10
N GLU A 199 -0.65 -15.14 -23.39
CA GLU A 199 0.20 -14.06 -23.90
C GLU A 199 -0.35 -12.65 -23.63
N THR A 200 -1.64 -12.52 -23.30
CA THR A 200 -2.29 -11.23 -23.02
C THR A 200 -2.17 -10.84 -21.54
N TRP A 201 -1.67 -11.74 -20.69
CA TRP A 201 -1.43 -11.49 -19.29
C TRP A 201 -0.36 -10.40 -19.08
N ASN A 202 -0.69 -9.43 -18.23
CA ASN A 202 0.09 -8.21 -18.02
C ASN A 202 0.36 -7.89 -16.54
N ALA A 203 0.30 -8.91 -15.68
CA ALA A 203 0.48 -8.79 -14.22
C ALA A 203 -0.47 -7.79 -13.53
N VAL A 204 -1.67 -7.58 -14.10
CA VAL A 204 -2.72 -6.76 -13.50
C VAL A 204 -3.71 -7.63 -12.74
N GLU A 205 -3.90 -7.31 -11.47
CA GLU A 205 -4.92 -7.93 -10.63
C GLU A 205 -6.25 -7.19 -10.76
N VAL A 206 -7.31 -7.94 -11.06
CA VAL A 206 -8.67 -7.39 -11.17
C VAL A 206 -9.43 -7.70 -9.89
N PHE A 207 -9.67 -6.69 -9.06
CA PHE A 207 -10.50 -6.82 -7.86
C PHE A 207 -11.96 -6.53 -8.21
N THR A 208 -12.76 -7.59 -8.34
CA THR A 208 -14.20 -7.51 -8.66
C THR A 208 -15.13 -7.59 -7.44
N ARG A 209 -14.60 -7.65 -6.21
CA ARG A 209 -15.46 -7.86 -5.03
C ARG A 209 -16.49 -6.75 -4.85
N LYS A 210 -17.73 -7.19 -4.57
CA LYS A 210 -18.96 -6.41 -4.41
C LYS A 210 -18.87 -5.41 -3.27
#